data_AF-A0AAN8GGY5-F1
#
_entry.id   AF-A0AAN8GGY5-F1
#
_cell.length_a   1.000
_cell.length_b   1.000
_cell.length_c   1.000
_cell.angle_alpha   90.00
_cell.angle_beta   90.00
_cell.angle_gamma   90.00
#
_symmetry.space_group_name_H-M   'P 1'
#
loop_
_entity.id
_entity.type
_entity.pdbx_description
1 polymer ?
#
loop_
_entity_poly.entity_id
_entity_poly.type
_entity_poly.pdbx_seq_one_letter_code
_entity_poly.pdbx_strand_id
1 'polypeptide(L)'
;MPCTTITFDQPLYIEAEEVTAAIQCETVVVRLGGFHTLMNAVGAIFHLMRGSGIEEAMMEVYGENTVPHIILGKAIARALRAINLLDSSLHIKLLEFLQPVEAEATDNDDNIVPRLTEEQLTSLSNLLEKSLELSSEYDLNENPVLQTLASRLSLLQSTLSSTSRTAKLWIQFINYASCVKRFIYAERTKNCDAHLDACSDFLNLFAASGHIHYAKSCRLYIQ
;
A
#
# COMPACT_ATOMS: atom_id res chain seq x y z
N MET A 1 14.76 -4.59 31.40
CA MET A 1 15.41 -5.89 31.13
C MET A 1 15.47 -6.08 29.62
N PRO A 2 16.48 -6.76 29.05
CA PRO A 2 16.46 -7.11 27.64
C PRO A 2 15.26 -8.04 27.37
N CYS A 3 14.39 -7.62 26.47
CA CYS A 3 13.23 -8.40 26.04
C CYS A 3 13.61 -9.17 24.76
N THR A 4 13.39 -10.47 24.74
CA THR A 4 13.65 -11.32 23.57
C THR A 4 12.40 -11.35 22.69
N THR A 5 12.50 -10.88 21.46
CA THR A 5 11.38 -10.98 20.51
C THR A 5 11.48 -12.27 19.70
N ILE A 6 10.44 -13.10 19.73
CA ILE A 6 10.37 -14.35 18.96
C ILE A 6 9.19 -14.28 18.00
N THR A 7 9.43 -14.59 16.73
CA THR A 7 8.41 -14.55 15.68
C THR A 7 7.84 -15.93 15.42
N PHE A 8 6.51 -16.03 15.34
CA PHE A 8 5.80 -17.28 15.07
C PHE A 8 4.80 -17.12 13.93
N ASP A 9 4.63 -18.17 13.13
CA ASP A 9 3.52 -18.21 12.17
C ASP A 9 2.17 -18.24 12.89
N GLN A 10 1.09 -17.88 12.20
CA GLN A 10 -0.22 -17.59 12.79
C GLN A 10 -0.72 -18.63 13.80
N PRO A 11 -0.65 -19.96 13.57
CA PRO A 11 -1.10 -20.95 14.55
C PRO A 11 -0.21 -20.98 15.79
N LEU A 12 1.11 -20.97 15.59
CA LEU A 12 2.09 -21.01 16.68
C LEU A 12 2.12 -19.70 17.48
N TYR A 13 1.79 -18.58 16.83
CA TYR A 13 1.64 -17.29 17.48
C TYR A 13 0.55 -17.35 18.56
N ILE A 14 -0.61 -17.94 18.25
CA ILE A 14 -1.70 -18.09 19.22
C ILE A 14 -1.24 -18.94 20.41
N GLU A 15 -0.66 -20.10 20.15
CA GLU A 15 -0.15 -20.99 21.21
C GLU A 15 0.93 -20.32 22.07
N ALA A 16 1.84 -19.57 21.43
CA ALA A 16 2.90 -18.87 22.14
C ALA A 16 2.35 -17.76 23.04
N GLU A 17 1.38 -16.96 22.57
CA GLU A 17 0.69 -15.95 23.38
C GLU A 17 -0.04 -16.57 24.58
N GLU A 18 -0.72 -17.70 24.38
CA GLU A 18 -1.41 -18.41 25.47
C GLU A 18 -0.42 -18.89 26.54
N VAL A 19 0.73 -19.44 26.12
CA VAL A 19 1.79 -19.89 27.03
C VAL A 19 2.43 -18.72 27.77
N THR A 20 2.80 -17.64 27.08
CA THR A 20 3.44 -16.47 27.72
C THR A 20 2.51 -15.78 28.69
N ALA A 21 1.21 -15.68 28.36
CA ALA A 21 0.19 -15.16 29.27
C ALA A 21 0.02 -16.05 30.50
N ALA A 22 -0.04 -17.38 30.33
CA ALA A 22 -0.25 -18.33 31.42
C ALA A 22 0.89 -18.33 32.45
N ILE A 23 2.13 -18.16 32.00
CA ILE A 23 3.31 -18.12 32.88
C ILE A 23 3.71 -16.70 33.30
N GLN A 24 2.95 -15.67 32.86
CA GLN A 24 3.26 -14.25 33.08
C GLN A 24 4.69 -13.90 32.62
N CYS A 25 5.06 -14.32 31.41
CA CYS A 25 6.41 -14.10 30.87
C CYS A 25 6.59 -12.65 30.43
N GLU A 26 7.37 -11.87 31.19
CA GLU A 26 7.70 -10.47 30.83
C GLU A 26 8.98 -10.35 29.99
N THR A 27 9.73 -11.43 29.82
CA THR A 27 11.05 -11.42 29.15
C THR A 27 10.98 -11.74 27.67
N VAL A 28 9.84 -12.23 27.17
CA VAL A 28 9.63 -12.64 25.79
C VAL A 28 8.46 -11.86 25.19
N VAL A 29 8.70 -11.21 24.06
CA VAL A 29 7.64 -10.64 23.22
C VAL A 29 7.38 -11.59 22.06
N VAL A 30 6.16 -12.10 21.98
CA VAL A 30 5.72 -12.93 20.87
C VAL A 30 5.30 -12.01 19.72
N ARG A 31 5.79 -12.30 18.52
CA ARG A 31 5.55 -11.49 17.31
C ARG A 31 4.84 -12.32 16.26
N LEU A 32 3.74 -11.78 15.71
CA LEU A 32 3.05 -12.42 14.59
C LEU A 32 3.94 -12.44 13.34
N GLY A 33 4.00 -13.59 12.68
CA GLY A 33 4.85 -13.85 11.54
C GLY A 33 4.50 -13.04 10.31
N GLY A 34 5.49 -12.35 9.74
CA GLY A 34 5.27 -11.43 8.65
C GLY A 34 4.99 -12.07 7.29
N PHE A 35 5.64 -13.20 6.98
CA PHE A 35 5.57 -13.79 5.65
C PHE A 35 4.16 -14.24 5.27
N HIS A 36 3.52 -15.07 6.08
CA HIS A 36 2.16 -15.54 5.77
C HIS A 36 1.10 -14.46 6.00
N THR A 37 1.33 -13.52 6.93
CA THR A 37 0.48 -12.33 7.08
C THR A 37 0.46 -11.52 5.79
N LEU A 38 1.63 -11.22 5.21
CA LEU A 38 1.76 -10.53 3.94
C LEU A 38 1.14 -11.33 2.79
N MET A 39 1.40 -12.63 2.70
CA MET A 39 0.84 -13.48 1.66
C MET A 39 -0.69 -13.49 1.68
N ASN A 40 -1.29 -13.56 2.87
CA ASN A 40 -2.74 -13.49 3.03
C ASN A 40 -3.27 -12.09 2.71
N ALA A 41 -2.57 -11.02 3.11
CA ALA A 41 -2.98 -9.66 2.79
C ALA A 41 -3.01 -9.44 1.26
N VAL A 42 -1.97 -9.88 0.57
CA VAL A 42 -1.89 -9.83 -0.90
C VAL A 42 -3.01 -10.62 -1.56
N GLY A 43 -3.27 -11.86 -1.11
CA GLY A 43 -4.38 -12.67 -1.60
C GLY A 43 -5.74 -12.00 -1.38
N ALA A 44 -5.95 -11.41 -0.19
CA ALA A 44 -7.16 -10.67 0.17
C ALA A 44 -7.39 -9.43 -0.72
N ILE A 45 -6.33 -8.67 -1.02
CA ILE A 45 -6.39 -7.51 -1.93
C ILE A 45 -6.88 -7.95 -3.30
N PHE A 46 -6.26 -8.97 -3.88
CA PHE A 46 -6.66 -9.44 -5.21
C PHE A 46 -8.04 -10.09 -5.22
N HIS A 47 -8.43 -10.76 -4.14
CA HIS A 47 -9.79 -11.26 -3.98
C HIS A 47 -10.82 -10.12 -4.03
N LEU A 48 -10.56 -9.02 -3.32
CA LEU A 48 -11.42 -7.83 -3.32
C LEU A 48 -11.48 -7.16 -4.70
N MET A 49 -10.38 -7.19 -5.46
CA MET A 49 -10.28 -6.61 -6.79
C MET A 49 -10.82 -7.50 -7.93
N ARG A 50 -11.39 -8.67 -7.63
CA ARG A 50 -11.93 -9.56 -8.67
C ARG A 50 -13.02 -8.86 -9.47
N GLY A 51 -12.96 -9.04 -10.79
CA GLY A 51 -13.90 -8.43 -11.73
C GLY A 51 -13.67 -6.94 -11.99
N SER A 52 -12.59 -6.34 -11.47
CA SER A 52 -12.26 -4.93 -11.72
C SER A 52 -11.50 -4.68 -13.02
N GLY A 53 -11.13 -5.73 -13.76
CA GLY A 53 -10.15 -5.65 -14.85
C GLY A 53 -8.70 -5.90 -14.41
N ILE A 54 -8.45 -6.24 -13.13
CA ILE A 54 -7.09 -6.38 -12.59
C ILE A 54 -6.35 -7.58 -13.17
N GLU A 55 -7.06 -8.67 -13.50
CA GLU A 55 -6.45 -9.87 -14.07
C GLU A 55 -5.98 -9.59 -15.49
N GLU A 56 -6.83 -8.92 -16.27
CA GLU A 56 -6.56 -8.45 -17.62
C GLU A 56 -5.38 -7.48 -17.64
N ALA A 57 -5.35 -6.50 -16.73
CA ALA A 57 -4.22 -5.59 -16.58
C ALA A 57 -2.90 -6.33 -16.24
N MET A 58 -2.98 -7.41 -15.45
CA MET A 58 -1.80 -8.25 -15.18
C MET A 58 -1.39 -9.10 -16.38
N MET A 59 -2.33 -9.52 -17.22
CA MET A 59 -2.06 -10.34 -18.41
C MET A 59 -1.24 -9.59 -19.48
N GLU A 60 -1.23 -8.25 -19.44
CA GLU A 60 -0.35 -7.42 -20.29
C GLU A 60 1.15 -7.64 -20.00
N VAL A 61 1.50 -8.12 -18.80
CA VAL A 61 2.90 -8.30 -18.35
C VAL A 61 3.22 -9.77 -18.01
N TYR A 62 2.23 -10.51 -17.53
CA TYR A 62 2.38 -11.90 -17.10
C TYR A 62 1.58 -12.82 -18.00
N GLY A 63 2.14 -13.99 -18.34
CA GLY A 63 1.39 -15.00 -19.10
C GLY A 63 0.15 -15.49 -18.35
N GLU A 64 -0.91 -15.82 -19.09
CA GLU A 64 -2.22 -16.23 -18.56
C GLU A 64 -2.14 -17.32 -17.49
N ASN A 65 -1.28 -18.33 -17.68
CA ASN A 65 -1.09 -19.42 -16.71
C ASN A 65 -0.41 -18.96 -15.40
N THR A 66 0.18 -17.76 -15.35
CA THR A 66 0.87 -17.21 -14.18
C THR A 66 -0.07 -16.39 -13.30
N VAL A 67 -1.01 -15.65 -13.91
CA VAL A 67 -1.90 -14.72 -13.21
C VAL A 67 -2.72 -15.39 -12.10
N PRO A 68 -3.30 -16.59 -12.28
CA PRO A 68 -4.00 -17.28 -11.19
C PRO A 68 -3.13 -17.51 -9.94
N HIS A 69 -1.84 -17.81 -10.12
CA HIS A 69 -0.92 -17.99 -9.00
C HIS A 69 -0.55 -16.68 -8.31
N ILE A 70 -0.54 -15.56 -9.05
CA ILE A 70 -0.36 -14.21 -8.51
C ILE A 70 -1.58 -13.80 -7.70
N ILE A 71 -2.77 -13.92 -8.28
CA ILE A 71 -4.05 -13.54 -7.66
C ILE A 71 -4.31 -14.30 -6.36
N LEU A 72 -3.93 -15.59 -6.31
CA LEU A 72 -4.04 -16.40 -5.09
C LEU A 72 -2.97 -16.08 -4.02
N GLY A 73 -2.05 -15.14 -4.28
CA GLY A 73 -0.92 -14.83 -3.39
C GLY A 73 0.16 -15.92 -3.31
N LYS A 74 -0.04 -17.08 -3.96
CA LYS A 74 0.86 -18.24 -3.92
C LYS A 74 2.22 -17.97 -4.58
N ALA A 75 2.27 -17.07 -5.55
CA ALA A 75 3.50 -16.62 -6.18
C ALA A 75 3.93 -15.25 -5.64
N ILE A 76 4.22 -15.16 -4.34
CA ILE A 76 4.37 -13.89 -3.61
C ILE A 76 5.35 -12.90 -4.25
N ALA A 77 6.51 -13.36 -4.73
CA ALA A 77 7.50 -12.47 -5.38
C ALA A 77 6.99 -11.89 -6.71
N ARG A 78 6.13 -12.61 -7.44
CA ARG A 78 5.45 -12.08 -8.63
C ARG A 78 4.30 -11.17 -8.23
N ALA A 79 3.54 -11.53 -7.21
CA ALA A 79 2.45 -10.71 -6.70
C ALA A 79 2.89 -9.33 -6.20
N LEU A 80 3.98 -9.25 -5.44
CA LEU A 80 4.53 -7.97 -4.99
C LEU A 80 5.02 -7.11 -6.16
N ARG A 81 5.59 -7.73 -7.20
CA ARG A 81 5.95 -7.01 -8.44
C ARG A 81 4.70 -6.50 -9.17
N ALA A 82 3.67 -7.32 -9.30
CA ALA A 82 2.41 -6.92 -9.89
C ALA A 82 1.76 -5.74 -9.15
N ILE A 83 1.74 -5.77 -7.80
CA ILE A 83 1.25 -4.65 -7.00
C ILE A 83 2.03 -3.37 -7.30
N ASN A 84 3.36 -3.42 -7.32
CA ASN A 84 4.17 -2.23 -7.59
C ASN A 84 3.99 -1.70 -9.02
N LEU A 85 3.82 -2.57 -10.01
CA LEU A 85 3.55 -2.17 -11.40
C LEU A 85 2.18 -1.50 -11.51
N LEU A 86 1.13 -2.15 -11.00
CA LEU A 86 -0.23 -1.60 -11.01
C LEU A 86 -0.31 -0.27 -10.26
N ASP A 87 0.29 -0.20 -9.07
CA ASP A 87 0.33 1.02 -8.27
C ASP A 87 1.06 2.16 -9.00
N SER A 88 2.21 1.87 -9.61
CA SER A 88 2.94 2.85 -10.43
C SER A 88 2.12 3.32 -11.62
N SER A 89 1.50 2.40 -12.36
CA SER A 89 0.65 2.70 -13.51
C SER A 89 -0.54 3.58 -13.13
N LEU A 90 -1.17 3.32 -11.97
CA LEU A 90 -2.28 4.13 -11.47
C LEU A 90 -1.80 5.54 -11.07
N HIS A 91 -0.66 5.66 -10.40
CA HIS A 91 -0.10 6.98 -10.08
C HIS A 91 0.26 7.77 -11.33
N ILE A 92 0.83 7.13 -12.37
CA ILE A 92 1.07 7.78 -13.67
C ILE A 92 -0.25 8.29 -14.25
N LYS A 93 -1.31 7.48 -14.26
CA LYS A 93 -2.64 7.92 -14.72
C LYS A 93 -3.21 9.08 -13.91
N LEU A 94 -3.05 9.07 -12.58
CA LEU A 94 -3.47 10.20 -11.75
C LEU A 94 -2.67 11.48 -12.05
N LEU A 95 -1.36 11.35 -12.31
CA LEU A 95 -0.51 12.48 -12.65
C LEU A 95 -0.84 13.05 -14.04
N GLU A 96 -1.24 12.21 -15.01
CA GLU A 96 -1.74 12.67 -16.32
C GLU A 96 -2.92 13.65 -16.17
N PHE A 97 -3.85 13.41 -15.23
CA PHE A 97 -4.95 14.34 -14.95
C PHE A 97 -4.49 15.70 -14.41
N LEU A 98 -3.32 15.74 -13.77
CA LEU A 98 -2.76 16.97 -13.18
C LEU A 98 -1.84 17.72 -14.14
N GLN A 99 -1.54 17.18 -15.32
CA GLN A 99 -0.68 17.87 -16.29
C GLN A 99 -1.35 19.15 -16.81
N PRO A 100 -0.58 20.22 -17.06
CA PRO A 100 -1.07 21.41 -17.76
C PRO A 100 -1.67 21.01 -19.11
N VAL A 101 -2.73 21.70 -19.53
CA VAL A 101 -3.28 21.56 -20.88
C VAL A 101 -2.57 22.54 -21.80
N GLU A 102 -2.26 22.12 -23.02
CA GLU A 102 -1.88 23.06 -24.08
C GLU A 102 -3.04 24.04 -24.32
N ALA A 103 -2.75 25.31 -24.54
CA ALA A 103 -3.69 26.43 -24.51
C ALA A 103 -4.85 26.40 -25.56
N GLU A 104 -5.09 25.27 -26.21
CA GLU A 104 -6.12 25.09 -27.25
C GLU A 104 -7.36 24.31 -26.77
N ALA A 105 -7.44 23.89 -25.51
CA ALA A 105 -8.66 23.28 -24.97
C ALA A 105 -9.73 24.35 -24.69
N THR A 106 -10.70 24.39 -25.60
CA THR A 106 -11.97 25.13 -25.55
C THR A 106 -12.63 25.18 -24.15
N ASP A 107 -13.27 26.31 -23.85
CA ASP A 107 -14.06 26.79 -22.69
C ASP A 107 -15.03 25.81 -21.94
N ASN A 108 -14.87 24.50 -22.03
CA ASN A 108 -15.64 23.50 -21.28
C ASN A 108 -14.74 22.72 -20.30
N ASP A 109 -13.84 23.41 -19.60
CA ASP A 109 -12.95 22.74 -18.65
C ASP A 109 -13.69 22.47 -17.33
N ASP A 110 -14.47 21.38 -17.32
CA ASP A 110 -14.94 20.67 -16.12
C ASP A 110 -13.73 20.07 -15.36
N ASN A 111 -12.73 20.89 -15.07
CA ASN A 111 -11.51 20.45 -14.40
C ASN A 111 -11.88 20.02 -12.99
N ILE A 112 -11.88 18.70 -12.81
CA ILE A 112 -12.17 17.98 -11.57
C ILE A 112 -11.33 18.54 -10.41
N VAL A 113 -10.10 18.99 -10.70
CA VAL A 113 -9.18 19.66 -9.78
C VAL A 113 -8.23 20.64 -10.51
N PRO A 114 -7.61 21.62 -9.80
CA PRO A 114 -6.58 22.48 -10.39
C PRO A 114 -5.35 21.70 -10.86
N ARG A 115 -4.94 21.92 -12.11
CA ARG A 115 -3.75 21.33 -12.73
C ARG A 115 -2.45 21.98 -12.26
N LEU A 116 -1.33 21.31 -12.51
CA LEU A 116 0.03 21.84 -12.34
C LEU A 116 0.34 22.88 -13.40
N THR A 117 1.12 23.89 -12.99
CA THR A 117 1.72 24.84 -13.93
C THR A 117 3.02 24.26 -14.49
N GLU A 118 3.48 24.77 -15.64
CA GLU A 118 4.78 24.40 -16.22
C GLU A 118 5.94 24.70 -15.26
N GLU A 119 5.86 25.81 -14.51
CA GLU A 119 6.85 26.16 -13.48
C GLU A 119 6.89 25.11 -12.36
N GLN A 120 5.72 24.65 -11.89
CA GLN A 120 5.63 23.60 -10.87
C GLN A 120 6.19 22.27 -11.38
N LEU A 121 5.91 21.89 -12.63
CA LEU A 121 6.49 20.69 -13.24
C LEU A 121 8.02 20.77 -13.37
N THR A 122 8.53 21.93 -13.79
CA THR A 122 9.97 22.18 -13.89
C THR A 122 10.63 22.08 -12.51
N SER A 123 10.00 22.65 -11.49
CA SER A 123 10.49 22.58 -10.10
C SER A 123 10.47 21.15 -9.55
N LEU A 124 9.43 20.35 -9.83
CA LEU A 124 9.39 18.92 -9.48
C LEU A 124 10.51 18.13 -10.16
N SER A 125 10.76 18.39 -11.44
CA SER A 125 11.81 17.71 -12.20
C SER A 125 13.20 18.02 -11.64
N ASN A 126 13.48 19.30 -11.39
CA ASN A 126 14.72 19.75 -10.76
C ASN A 126 14.90 19.16 -9.35
N LEU A 127 13.82 19.02 -8.60
CA LEU A 127 13.85 18.40 -7.27
C LEU A 127 14.16 16.90 -7.37
N LEU A 128 13.55 16.19 -8.31
CA LEU A 128 13.82 14.77 -8.54
C LEU A 128 15.30 14.55 -8.88
N GLU A 129 15.85 15.34 -9.80
CA GLU A 129 17.27 15.27 -10.17
C GLU A 129 18.19 15.51 -8.96
N LYS A 130 17.91 16.55 -8.17
CA LYS A 130 18.67 16.85 -6.95
C LYS A 130 18.52 15.78 -5.87
N SER A 131 17.35 15.13 -5.78
CA SER A 131 17.11 14.08 -4.78
C SER A 131 18.00 12.85 -4.95
N LEU A 132 18.53 12.63 -6.16
CA LEU A 132 19.50 11.57 -6.46
C LEU A 132 20.91 11.92 -5.95
N GLU A 133 21.18 13.19 -5.67
CA GLU A 133 22.47 13.73 -5.23
C GLU A 133 22.49 14.11 -3.73
N LEU A 134 21.32 14.24 -3.09
CA LEU A 134 21.19 14.71 -1.72
C LEU A 134 21.54 13.63 -0.68
N SER A 135 22.41 13.98 0.27
CA SER A 135 22.56 13.27 1.54
C SER A 135 21.32 13.49 2.42
N SER A 136 21.09 12.57 3.38
CA SER A 136 19.89 12.37 4.21
C SER A 136 19.40 13.55 5.09
N GLU A 137 19.86 14.78 4.88
CA GLU A 137 19.55 15.96 5.69
C GLU A 137 18.42 16.85 5.13
N TYR A 138 17.96 16.62 3.90
CA TYR A 138 16.89 17.43 3.31
C TYR A 138 15.50 16.84 3.59
N ASP A 139 14.68 17.53 4.38
CA ASP A 139 13.28 17.13 4.58
C ASP A 139 12.44 17.49 3.35
N LEU A 140 12.24 16.50 2.47
CA LEU A 140 11.42 16.63 1.28
C LEU A 140 9.95 16.97 1.60
N ASN A 141 9.47 16.68 2.81
CA ASN A 141 8.06 16.92 3.18
C ASN A 141 7.74 18.42 3.33
N GLU A 142 8.75 19.25 3.57
CA GLU A 142 8.58 20.70 3.70
C GLU A 142 8.63 21.43 2.34
N ASN A 143 8.93 20.72 1.24
CA ASN A 143 9.02 21.37 -0.05
C ASN A 143 7.64 21.84 -0.56
N PRO A 144 7.46 23.14 -0.88
CA PRO A 144 6.14 23.69 -1.21
C PRO A 144 5.54 23.09 -2.49
N VAL A 145 6.39 22.68 -3.45
CA VAL A 145 5.93 22.08 -4.70
C VAL A 145 5.46 20.64 -4.47
N LEU A 146 6.13 19.88 -3.61
CA LEU A 146 5.67 18.56 -3.19
C LEU A 146 4.38 18.63 -2.37
N GLN A 147 4.23 19.60 -1.47
CA GLN A 147 2.97 19.81 -0.73
C GLN A 147 1.82 20.19 -1.67
N THR A 148 2.09 21.01 -2.69
CA THR A 148 1.11 21.35 -3.72
C THR A 148 0.71 20.12 -4.54
N LEU A 149 1.67 19.28 -4.94
CA LEU A 149 1.39 18.03 -5.64
C LEU A 149 0.56 17.08 -4.77
N ALA A 150 0.96 16.88 -3.52
CA ALA A 150 0.28 15.97 -2.58
C ALA A 150 -1.17 16.41 -2.32
N SER A 151 -1.39 17.71 -2.10
CA SER A 151 -2.75 18.25 -1.90
C SER A 151 -3.64 18.08 -3.13
N ARG A 152 -3.11 18.31 -4.34
CA ARG A 152 -3.85 18.11 -5.59
C ARG A 152 -4.16 16.64 -5.86
N LEU A 153 -3.20 15.76 -5.61
CA LEU A 153 -3.40 14.31 -5.75
C LEU A 153 -4.47 13.80 -4.79
N SER A 154 -4.44 14.25 -3.53
CA SER A 154 -5.45 13.93 -2.53
C SER A 154 -6.85 14.43 -2.93
N LEU A 155 -6.93 15.68 -3.42
CA LEU A 155 -8.17 16.25 -3.92
C LEU A 155 -8.71 15.46 -5.14
N LEU A 156 -7.83 15.09 -6.08
CA LEU A 156 -8.20 14.30 -7.26
C LEU A 156 -8.75 12.94 -6.84
N GLN A 157 -8.04 12.22 -5.98
CA GLN A 157 -8.46 10.92 -5.48
C GLN A 157 -9.81 10.99 -4.76
N SER A 158 -10.02 11.99 -3.90
CA SER A 158 -11.30 12.16 -3.22
C SER A 158 -12.46 12.45 -4.19
N THR A 159 -12.22 13.28 -5.20
CA THR A 159 -13.24 13.64 -6.21
C THR A 159 -13.56 12.48 -7.14
N LEU A 160 -12.56 11.73 -7.59
CA LEU A 160 -12.78 10.52 -8.39
C LEU A 160 -13.51 9.45 -7.58
N SER A 161 -13.18 9.29 -6.30
CA SER A 161 -13.81 8.31 -5.41
C SER A 161 -15.28 8.63 -5.12
N SER A 162 -15.67 9.90 -5.08
CA SER A 162 -17.07 10.31 -4.89
C SER A 162 -17.89 10.19 -6.17
N THR A 163 -17.24 10.32 -7.33
CA THR A 163 -17.92 10.36 -8.64
C THR A 163 -18.07 8.97 -9.27
N SER A 164 -17.11 8.06 -9.08
CA SER A 164 -17.11 6.76 -9.74
C SER A 164 -16.81 5.60 -8.79
N ARG A 165 -17.68 4.59 -8.76
CA ARG A 165 -17.49 3.36 -8.00
C ARG A 165 -16.23 2.61 -8.43
N THR A 166 -15.95 2.57 -9.73
CA THR A 166 -14.75 1.93 -10.28
C THR A 166 -13.50 2.69 -9.85
N ALA A 167 -13.50 4.03 -9.93
CA ALA A 167 -12.37 4.82 -9.48
C ALA A 167 -12.12 4.66 -7.97
N LYS A 168 -13.20 4.66 -7.17
CA LYS A 168 -13.13 4.39 -5.72
C LYS A 168 -12.47 3.05 -5.41
N LEU A 169 -12.80 1.99 -6.15
CA LEU A 169 -12.20 0.66 -5.98
C LEU A 169 -10.70 0.67 -6.31
N TRP A 170 -10.29 1.31 -7.41
CA TRP A 170 -8.87 1.41 -7.77
C TRP A 170 -8.06 2.32 -6.83
N ILE A 171 -8.67 3.36 -6.27
CA ILE A 171 -8.04 4.19 -5.23
C ILE A 171 -7.91 3.40 -3.93
N GLN A 172 -8.89 2.56 -3.60
CA GLN A 172 -8.77 1.62 -2.49
C GLN A 172 -7.61 0.63 -2.70
N PHE A 173 -7.37 0.16 -3.93
CA PHE A 173 -6.19 -0.65 -4.26
C PHE A 173 -4.88 0.10 -4.00
N ILE A 174 -4.76 1.36 -4.41
CA ILE A 174 -3.57 2.21 -4.14
C ILE A 174 -3.29 2.26 -2.63
N ASN A 175 -4.33 2.47 -1.82
CA ASN A 175 -4.20 2.51 -0.37
C ASN A 175 -3.68 1.17 0.19
N TYR A 176 -4.22 0.04 -0.27
CA TYR A 176 -3.73 -1.28 0.15
C TYR A 176 -2.31 -1.58 -0.35
N ALA A 177 -1.94 -1.15 -1.55
CA ALA A 177 -0.57 -1.24 -2.05
C ALA A 177 0.39 -0.48 -1.14
N SER A 178 0.01 0.72 -0.67
CA SER A 178 0.77 1.48 0.31
C SER A 178 0.91 0.73 1.65
N CYS A 179 -0.17 0.13 2.17
CA CYS A 179 -0.12 -0.71 3.39
C CYS A 179 0.86 -1.88 3.24
N VAL A 180 0.83 -2.57 2.09
CA VAL A 180 1.77 -3.67 1.76
C VAL A 180 3.22 -3.20 1.79
N LYS A 181 3.53 -2.04 1.19
CA LYS A 181 4.89 -1.48 1.20
C LYS A 181 5.35 -1.11 2.61
N ARG A 182 4.49 -0.49 3.41
CA ARG A 182 4.78 -0.14 4.81
C ARG A 182 5.02 -1.39 5.66
N PHE A 183 4.23 -2.44 5.47
CA PHE A 183 4.44 -3.72 6.13
C PHE A 183 5.81 -4.32 5.80
N ILE A 184 6.19 -4.37 4.51
CA ILE A 184 7.50 -4.88 4.06
C ILE A 184 8.64 -4.03 4.64
N TYR A 185 8.47 -2.70 4.68
CA TYR A 185 9.44 -1.80 5.28
C TYR A 185 9.62 -2.08 6.77
N ALA A 186 8.53 -2.24 7.53
CA ALA A 186 8.56 -2.57 8.95
C ALA A 186 9.26 -3.90 9.23
N GLU A 187 8.94 -4.95 8.44
CA GLU A 187 9.61 -6.25 8.49
C GLU A 187 11.13 -6.14 8.26
N ARG A 188 11.54 -5.39 7.23
CA ARG A 188 12.97 -5.26 6.86
C ARG A 188 13.78 -4.43 7.84
N THR A 189 13.15 -3.42 8.45
CA THR A 189 13.80 -2.53 9.42
C THR A 189 13.68 -3.01 10.86
N LYS A 190 12.92 -4.10 11.10
CA LYS A 190 12.58 -4.60 12.44
C LYS A 190 11.93 -3.51 13.31
N ASN A 191 11.20 -2.60 12.69
CA ASN A 191 10.44 -1.57 13.40
C ASN A 191 9.13 -2.16 13.91
N CYS A 192 9.04 -2.37 15.22
CA CYS A 192 7.89 -3.00 15.87
C CYS A 192 6.61 -2.14 15.75
N ASP A 193 6.72 -0.85 16.00
CA ASP A 193 5.55 0.06 15.98
C ASP A 193 4.97 0.13 14.57
N ALA A 194 5.83 0.32 13.56
CA ALA A 194 5.41 0.32 12.16
C ALA A 194 4.81 -1.03 11.72
N HIS A 195 5.24 -2.14 12.33
CA HIS A 195 4.68 -3.45 12.05
C HIS A 195 3.28 -3.61 12.66
N LEU A 196 3.04 -3.09 13.86
CA LEU A 196 1.72 -3.07 14.51
C LEU A 196 0.75 -2.18 13.72
N ASP A 197 1.20 -0.99 13.30
CA ASP A 197 0.41 -0.08 12.47
C ASP A 197 -0.01 -0.75 11.15
N ALA A 198 0.94 -1.39 10.46
CA ALA A 198 0.65 -2.08 9.21
C ALA A 198 -0.26 -3.31 9.41
N CYS A 199 -0.16 -4.02 10.54
CA CYS A 199 -1.10 -5.09 10.90
C CYS A 199 -2.51 -4.54 11.14
N SER A 200 -2.63 -3.38 11.82
CA SER A 200 -3.89 -2.71 12.06
C SER A 200 -4.58 -2.33 10.75
N ASP A 201 -3.82 -1.82 9.77
CA ASP A 201 -4.35 -1.46 8.45
C ASP A 201 -4.92 -2.65 7.66
N PHE A 202 -4.41 -3.86 7.90
CA PHE A 202 -4.92 -5.07 7.27
C PHE A 202 -6.19 -5.62 7.92
N LEU A 203 -6.60 -5.15 9.11
CA LEU A 203 -7.77 -5.71 9.81
C LEU A 203 -9.05 -5.62 8.98
N ASN A 204 -9.33 -4.43 8.43
CA ASN A 204 -10.51 -4.22 7.60
C ASN A 204 -10.46 -5.04 6.32
N LEU A 205 -9.28 -5.16 5.73
CA LEU A 205 -9.06 -5.99 4.54
C LEU A 205 -9.37 -7.47 4.84
N PHE A 206 -8.80 -8.02 5.92
CA PHE A 206 -9.01 -9.42 6.30
C PHE A 206 -10.46 -9.71 6.67
N ALA A 207 -11.11 -8.81 7.40
CA ALA A 207 -12.51 -8.95 7.75
C ALA A 207 -13.41 -8.94 6.50
N ALA A 208 -13.18 -8.00 5.58
CA ALA A 208 -14.00 -7.85 4.37
C ALA A 208 -13.79 -8.99 3.35
N SER A 209 -12.61 -9.59 3.32
CA SER A 209 -12.25 -10.67 2.38
C SER A 209 -12.47 -12.09 2.93
N GLY A 210 -12.94 -12.23 4.18
CA GLY A 210 -13.20 -13.53 4.80
C GLY A 210 -11.95 -14.25 5.35
N HIS A 211 -10.80 -13.56 5.45
CA HIS A 211 -9.59 -14.09 6.08
C HIS A 211 -9.66 -14.00 7.62
N ILE A 212 -10.69 -14.62 8.21
CA ILE A 212 -11.08 -14.45 9.62
C ILE A 212 -9.96 -14.84 10.60
N HIS A 213 -9.17 -15.86 10.29
CA HIS A 213 -8.05 -16.28 11.15
C HIS A 213 -6.97 -15.19 11.28
N TYR A 214 -6.60 -14.56 10.16
CA TYR A 214 -5.66 -13.43 10.19
C TYR A 214 -6.30 -12.16 10.77
N ALA A 215 -7.58 -11.91 10.52
CA ALA A 215 -8.29 -10.82 11.19
C ALA A 215 -8.24 -10.96 12.73
N LYS A 216 -8.50 -12.17 13.25
CA LYS A 216 -8.43 -12.48 14.69
C LYS A 216 -7.02 -12.35 15.23
N SER A 217 -6.03 -12.99 14.60
CA SER A 217 -4.65 -12.99 15.07
C SER A 217 -4.01 -11.60 15.00
N CYS A 218 -4.24 -10.83 13.94
CA CYS A 218 -3.80 -9.43 13.88
C CYS A 218 -4.48 -8.60 14.96
N ARG A 219 -5.77 -8.83 15.24
CA ARG A 219 -6.50 -8.08 16.29
C ARG A 219 -5.95 -8.39 17.68
N LEU A 220 -5.57 -9.62 17.96
CA LEU A 220 -4.90 -10.01 19.20
C LEU A 220 -3.51 -9.36 19.31
N TYR A 221 -2.75 -9.38 18.21
CA TYR A 221 -1.39 -8.87 18.16
C TYR A 221 -1.26 -7.35 18.38
N ILE A 222 -2.30 -6.58 18.08
CA ILE A 222 -2.30 -5.11 18.28
C ILE A 222 -2.88 -4.65 19.64
N GLN A 223 -3.28 -5.58 20.52
CA GLN A 223 -3.80 -5.26 21.87
C GLN A 223 -2.67 -5.14 22.87
#